data_AF-A0A2V9ITD2-F1
#
_entry.id   AF-A0A2V9ITD2-F1
#
_cell.length_a   1.000
_cell.length_b   1.000
_cell.length_c   1.000
_cell.angle_alpha   90.00
_cell.angle_beta   90.00
_cell.angle_gamma   90.00
#
_symmetry.space_group_name_H-M   'P 1'
#
loop_
_entity.id
_entity.type
_entity.pdbx_description
1 polymer ?
#
loop_
_entity_poly.entity_id
_entity_poly.type
_entity_poly.pdbx_seq_one_letter_code
_entity_poly.pdbx_strand_id
1 'polypeptide(L)'
;MYVQMAVVGFLLAFVLYAGAMTAFLSHYVAGPIPELRFVGGRPRLKVNAGSPRLPVFSLLKYYVSLNPKNYLSIQLSTKRLGGLDKREVVEPELRPFFQRREVSRETYRKGIRWITRGRVEQLRWVIPLSLLFFPLFGLVYFLAFSLLNRRLSKTQFVRGADLLPFKRMKAALDKTIKEEEADNPLLVPLRLGKLSLPDFVSRRHVLVLGTSGAGKSICLNNYLTTLKARRLFAAEINKCVVYDTKGEFCAKHFEQGDLIYYPFDRRSTPWSFFNE
;
A
#
# COMPACT_ATOMS: atom_id res chain seq x y z
N MET A 1 -6.37 9.96 2.97
CA MET A 1 -5.19 9.60 2.15
C MET A 1 -5.54 8.74 0.92
N TYR A 2 -6.12 7.55 1.07
CA TYR A 2 -6.42 6.67 -0.08
C TYR A 2 -7.38 7.27 -1.12
N VAL A 3 -8.41 8.01 -0.70
CA VAL A 3 -9.36 8.68 -1.62
C VAL A 3 -8.68 9.76 -2.46
N GLN A 4 -7.89 10.64 -1.83
CA GLN A 4 -7.11 11.66 -2.55
C GLN A 4 -6.14 11.03 -3.56
N MET A 5 -5.54 9.89 -3.22
CA MET A 5 -4.60 9.20 -4.10
C MET A 5 -5.27 8.45 -5.24
N ALA A 6 -6.48 7.93 -5.04
CA ALA A 6 -7.29 7.39 -6.14
C ALA A 6 -7.67 8.50 -7.13
N VAL A 7 -8.00 9.71 -6.63
CA VAL A 7 -8.29 10.88 -7.47
C VAL A 7 -7.06 11.31 -8.27
N VAL A 8 -5.88 11.39 -7.64
CA VAL A 8 -4.62 11.73 -8.33
C VAL A 8 -4.26 10.69 -9.38
N GLY A 9 -4.36 9.39 -9.04
CA GLY A 9 -4.11 8.31 -9.99
C GLY A 9 -5.05 8.33 -11.19
N PHE A 10 -6.34 8.63 -10.95
CA PHE A 10 -7.34 8.78 -12.01
C PHE A 10 -7.05 9.98 -12.92
N LEU A 11 -6.70 11.13 -12.36
CA LEU A 11 -6.33 12.33 -13.13
C LEU A 11 -5.08 12.08 -13.99
N LEU A 12 -4.05 11.45 -13.42
CA LEU A 12 -2.84 11.09 -14.16
C LEU A 12 -3.15 10.13 -15.32
N ALA A 13 -3.95 9.09 -15.05
CA ALA A 13 -4.38 8.15 -16.08
C ALA A 13 -5.15 8.86 -17.20
N PHE A 14 -6.00 9.84 -16.86
CA PHE A 14 -6.80 10.59 -17.83
C PHE A 14 -5.92 11.45 -18.73
N VAL A 15 -4.95 12.16 -18.15
CA VAL A 15 -4.00 12.98 -18.92
C VAL A 15 -3.16 12.12 -19.86
N LEU A 16 -2.62 11.00 -19.37
CA LEU A 16 -1.84 10.07 -20.19
C LEU A 16 -2.70 9.47 -21.32
N TYR A 17 -3.93 9.07 -21.01
CA TYR A 17 -4.88 8.55 -21.99
C TYR A 17 -5.21 9.60 -23.07
N ALA A 18 -5.56 10.82 -22.67
CA ALA A 18 -5.89 11.90 -23.58
C ALA A 18 -4.69 12.25 -24.49
N GLY A 19 -3.48 12.30 -23.93
CA GLY A 19 -2.25 12.52 -24.69
C GLY A 19 -1.97 11.41 -25.70
N ALA A 20 -2.02 10.14 -25.27
CA ALA A 20 -1.80 8.98 -26.13
C ALA A 20 -2.84 8.88 -27.25
N MET A 21 -4.12 9.09 -26.94
CA MET A 21 -5.20 9.09 -27.93
C MET A 21 -5.02 10.22 -28.95
N THR A 22 -4.64 11.42 -28.50
CA THR A 22 -4.38 12.56 -29.39
C THR A 22 -3.20 12.29 -30.31
N ALA A 23 -2.10 11.73 -29.80
CA ALA A 23 -0.93 11.33 -30.59
C ALA A 23 -1.29 10.23 -31.61
N PHE A 24 -2.06 9.22 -31.18
CA PHE A 24 -2.55 8.16 -32.07
C PHE A 24 -3.39 8.73 -33.23
N LEU A 25 -4.37 9.59 -32.91
CA LEU A 25 -5.23 10.23 -33.90
C LEU A 25 -4.40 11.10 -34.87
N SER A 26 -3.47 11.89 -34.34
CA SER A 26 -2.66 12.80 -35.14
C SER A 26 -1.64 12.09 -36.03
N HIS A 27 -1.08 10.95 -35.61
CA HIS A 27 -0.01 10.27 -36.33
C HIS A 27 -0.54 9.17 -37.26
N TYR A 28 -1.51 8.38 -36.79
CA TYR A 28 -1.99 7.21 -37.53
C TYR A 28 -3.21 7.48 -38.40
N VAL A 29 -4.09 8.42 -38.01
CA VAL A 29 -5.38 8.63 -38.69
C VAL A 29 -5.41 9.94 -39.47
N ALA A 30 -4.89 11.03 -38.89
CA ALA A 30 -4.81 12.36 -39.49
C ALA A 30 -3.70 12.45 -40.55
N GLY A 31 -3.98 11.94 -41.74
CA GLY A 31 -3.11 12.08 -42.90
C GLY A 31 -3.11 13.49 -43.50
N PRO A 32 -2.17 13.78 -44.43
CA PRO A 32 -2.20 15.00 -45.25
C PRO A 32 -3.49 15.05 -46.09
N ILE A 33 -4.10 16.24 -46.19
CA ILE A 33 -5.33 16.45 -46.96
C ILE A 33 -4.97 16.45 -48.46
N PRO A 34 -5.50 15.52 -49.27
CA PRO A 34 -5.21 15.47 -50.70
C PRO A 34 -5.93 16.59 -51.46
N GLU A 35 -5.28 17.12 -52.50
CA GLU A 35 -5.94 18.00 -53.48
C GLU A 35 -6.76 17.16 -54.47
N LEU A 36 -7.99 17.61 -54.72
CA LEU A 36 -8.86 17.02 -55.73
C LEU A 36 -8.49 17.59 -57.11
N ARG A 37 -7.97 16.77 -58.01
CA ARG A 37 -7.72 17.15 -59.42
C ARG A 37 -8.48 16.24 -60.36
N PHE A 38 -9.13 16.82 -61.37
CA PHE A 38 -9.78 16.04 -62.43
C PHE A 38 -8.79 15.81 -63.57
N VAL A 39 -8.43 14.55 -63.83
CA VAL A 39 -7.56 14.16 -64.94
C VAL A 39 -8.37 13.25 -65.87
N GLY A 40 -8.66 13.73 -67.08
CA GLY A 40 -9.49 12.99 -68.04
C GLY A 40 -10.93 12.71 -67.56
N GLY A 41 -11.54 13.66 -66.85
CA GLY A 41 -12.90 13.54 -66.31
C GLY A 41 -13.04 12.67 -65.05
N ARG A 42 -11.96 12.01 -64.58
CA ARG A 42 -11.97 11.22 -63.34
C ARG A 42 -11.32 12.00 -62.19
N PRO A 43 -11.91 12.01 -60.98
CA PRO A 43 -11.30 12.65 -59.83
C PRO A 43 -10.10 11.82 -59.35
N ARG A 44 -8.93 12.45 -59.28
CA ARG A 44 -7.70 11.87 -58.71
C ARG A 44 -7.23 12.71 -57.52
N LEU A 45 -6.83 12.01 -56.46
CA LEU A 45 -6.28 12.61 -55.25
C LEU A 45 -4.75 12.71 -55.40
N LYS A 46 -4.21 13.93 -55.37
CA LYS A 46 -2.76 14.14 -55.32
C LYS A 46 -2.40 14.69 -53.94
N VAL A 47 -1.52 13.97 -53.24
CA VAL A 47 -1.00 14.40 -51.93
C VAL A 47 0.25 15.24 -52.17
N ASN A 48 0.21 16.52 -51.78
CA ASN A 48 1.38 17.40 -51.80
C ASN A 48 2.08 17.36 -50.44
N ALA A 49 3.41 17.39 -50.42
CA ALA A 49 4.20 17.30 -49.19
C ALA A 49 3.96 18.46 -48.20
N GLY A 50 3.51 19.63 -48.69
CA GLY A 50 3.14 20.80 -47.89
C GLY A 50 1.65 20.94 -47.56
N SER A 51 0.84 19.90 -47.79
CA SER A 51 -0.60 19.97 -47.49
C SER A 51 -0.88 19.94 -45.98
N PRO A 52 -1.88 20.70 -45.49
CA PRO A 52 -2.28 20.65 -44.09
C PRO A 52 -2.75 19.23 -43.73
N ARG A 53 -2.49 18.83 -42.49
CA ARG A 53 -2.98 17.55 -41.96
C ARG A 53 -4.44 17.67 -41.58
N LEU A 54 -5.16 16.56 -41.68
CA LEU A 54 -6.54 16.49 -41.23
C LEU A 54 -6.64 16.83 -39.73
N PRO A 55 -7.48 17.79 -39.31
CA PRO A 55 -7.54 18.14 -37.90
C PRO A 55 -8.20 17.02 -37.11
N VAL A 56 -7.70 16.76 -35.90
CA VAL A 56 -8.22 15.71 -35.00
C VAL A 56 -9.71 15.91 -34.69
N PHE A 57 -10.15 17.16 -34.66
CA PHE A 57 -11.56 17.52 -34.49
C PHE A 57 -12.48 16.98 -35.60
N SER A 58 -12.01 16.92 -36.85
CA SER A 58 -12.77 16.32 -37.96
C SER A 58 -12.95 14.81 -37.80
N LEU A 59 -11.97 14.13 -37.19
CA LEU A 59 -12.05 12.71 -36.85
C LEU A 59 -13.05 12.47 -35.72
N LEU A 60 -13.07 13.35 -34.72
CA LEU A 60 -14.06 13.32 -33.65
C LEU A 60 -15.48 13.51 -34.20
N LYS A 61 -15.69 14.50 -35.09
CA LYS A 61 -16.97 14.68 -35.80
C LYS A 61 -17.39 13.43 -36.55
N TYR A 62 -16.46 12.80 -37.29
CA TYR A 62 -16.72 11.54 -37.97
C TYR A 62 -17.15 10.44 -37.00
N TYR A 63 -16.43 10.25 -35.89
CA TYR A 63 -16.76 9.21 -34.91
C TYR A 63 -18.11 9.44 -34.25
N VAL A 64 -18.40 10.65 -33.78
CA VAL A 64 -19.72 10.99 -33.23
C VAL A 64 -20.81 10.83 -34.28
N SER A 65 -20.48 11.09 -35.55
CA SER A 65 -21.44 10.86 -36.62
C SER A 65 -21.86 9.38 -36.68
N LEU A 66 -21.01 8.41 -36.35
CA LEU A 66 -21.33 6.97 -36.46
C LEU A 66 -22.46 6.52 -35.52
N ASN A 67 -22.71 7.21 -34.40
CA ASN A 67 -23.80 6.89 -33.47
C ASN A 67 -24.79 8.06 -33.36
N PRO A 68 -26.02 7.95 -33.91
CA PRO A 68 -26.98 9.05 -33.97
C PRO A 68 -27.47 9.53 -32.59
N LYS A 69 -27.40 8.70 -31.54
CA LYS A 69 -27.85 9.06 -30.18
C LYS A 69 -26.84 9.96 -29.43
N ASN A 70 -25.55 9.90 -29.77
CA ASN A 70 -24.48 10.63 -29.06
C ASN A 70 -24.33 12.11 -29.47
N TYR A 71 -25.13 12.59 -30.43
CA TYR A 71 -25.00 13.95 -30.98
C TYR A 71 -25.85 15.01 -30.24
N LEU A 72 -26.84 14.58 -29.46
CA LEU A 72 -27.71 15.47 -28.67
C LEU A 72 -26.95 16.30 -27.62
N SER A 73 -25.79 15.83 -27.14
CA SER A 73 -25.01 16.52 -26.11
C SER A 73 -24.03 17.56 -26.66
N ILE A 74 -23.47 17.37 -27.87
CA ILE A 74 -22.46 18.28 -28.43
C ILE A 74 -23.09 19.49 -29.11
N GLN A 75 -24.29 19.34 -29.70
CA GLN A 75 -25.00 20.44 -30.38
C GLN A 75 -25.83 21.35 -29.46
N LEU A 76 -25.97 21.04 -28.17
CA LEU A 76 -26.56 22.00 -27.21
C LEU A 76 -25.76 23.32 -27.13
N SER A 77 -24.51 23.33 -27.62
CA SER A 77 -23.69 24.53 -27.77
C SER A 77 -23.94 25.32 -29.07
N THR A 78 -24.53 24.72 -30.11
CA THR A 78 -24.80 25.37 -31.40
C THR A 78 -26.28 25.30 -31.74
N LYS A 79 -27.07 26.03 -30.98
CA LYS A 79 -28.51 26.24 -31.22
C LYS A 79 -28.71 26.98 -32.56
N ARG A 80 -29.05 26.24 -33.62
CA ARG A 80 -29.96 26.61 -34.74
C ARG A 80 -29.82 25.58 -35.88
N LEU A 81 -30.85 24.77 -36.06
CA LEU A 81 -31.67 24.65 -37.29
C LEU A 81 -32.45 23.31 -37.23
N GLY A 82 -33.77 23.42 -37.33
CA GLY A 82 -34.66 22.28 -37.43
C GLY A 82 -34.64 21.63 -38.82
N GLY A 83 -35.09 20.37 -38.86
CA GLY A 83 -35.72 19.72 -40.01
C GLY A 83 -34.84 19.36 -41.21
N LEU A 84 -34.60 18.05 -41.36
CA LEU A 84 -34.34 17.30 -42.62
C LEU A 84 -33.08 17.73 -43.44
N ASP A 85 -32.14 16.79 -43.59
CA ASP A 85 -30.76 16.96 -44.06
C ASP A 85 -29.83 17.72 -43.10
N LYS A 86 -29.33 16.98 -42.10
CA LYS A 86 -28.29 17.44 -41.18
C LYS A 86 -27.02 17.77 -41.96
N ARG A 87 -26.73 19.06 -42.13
CA ARG A 87 -25.51 19.58 -42.73
C ARG A 87 -24.41 19.76 -41.68
N GLU A 88 -23.18 19.47 -42.04
CA GLU A 88 -22.00 19.65 -41.18
C GLU A 88 -21.16 20.83 -41.69
N VAL A 89 -20.76 21.71 -40.76
CA VAL A 89 -19.86 22.84 -41.05
C VAL A 89 -18.44 22.30 -41.24
N VAL A 90 -17.87 22.61 -42.42
CA VAL A 90 -16.54 22.16 -42.84
C VAL A 90 -15.46 23.06 -42.24
N GLU A 91 -14.45 22.45 -41.63
CA GLU A 91 -13.26 23.12 -41.09
C GLU A 91 -12.52 23.88 -42.19
N PRO A 92 -11.88 25.04 -41.87
CA PRO A 92 -11.17 25.86 -42.86
C PRO A 92 -10.13 25.08 -43.68
N GLU A 93 -9.45 24.12 -43.06
CA GLU A 93 -8.43 23.26 -43.69
C GLU A 93 -9.03 22.29 -44.74
N LEU A 94 -10.31 21.92 -44.59
CA LEU A 94 -11.02 20.99 -45.47
C LEU A 94 -11.86 21.70 -46.56
N ARG A 95 -12.00 23.02 -46.49
CA ARG A 95 -12.72 23.82 -47.49
C ARG A 95 -12.19 23.65 -48.92
N PRO A 96 -10.86 23.55 -49.17
CA PRO A 96 -10.34 23.31 -50.52
C PRO A 96 -10.82 21.96 -51.11
N PHE A 97 -11.07 20.98 -50.25
CA PHE A 97 -11.51 19.64 -50.67
C PHE A 97 -13.02 19.56 -50.93
N PHE A 98 -13.84 20.12 -50.02
CA PHE A 98 -15.30 20.06 -50.15
C PHE A 98 -15.90 21.21 -50.99
N GLN A 99 -15.13 22.28 -51.24
CA GLN A 99 -15.51 23.49 -51.99
C GLN A 99 -16.76 24.21 -51.45
N ARG A 100 -17.25 23.82 -50.28
CA ARG A 100 -18.46 24.33 -49.64
C ARG A 100 -18.20 24.55 -48.15
N ARG A 101 -18.90 25.53 -47.57
CA ARG A 101 -18.87 25.79 -46.11
C ARG A 101 -19.66 24.75 -45.32
N GLU A 102 -20.69 24.18 -45.95
CA GLU A 102 -21.57 23.17 -45.37
C GLU A 102 -21.83 22.04 -46.39
N VAL A 103 -21.78 20.81 -45.91
CA VAL A 103 -22.05 19.61 -46.71
C VAL A 103 -23.00 18.68 -45.96
N SER A 104 -23.75 17.85 -46.70
CA SER A 104 -24.57 16.83 -46.05
C SER A 104 -23.68 15.86 -45.26
N ARG A 105 -24.21 15.34 -44.15
CA ARG A 105 -23.51 14.41 -43.26
C ARG A 105 -22.92 13.20 -43.98
N GLU A 106 -23.65 12.63 -44.93
CA GLU A 106 -23.15 11.50 -45.71
C GLU A 106 -21.97 11.89 -46.59
N THR A 107 -22.04 13.06 -47.22
CA THR A 107 -20.95 13.60 -48.04
C THR A 107 -19.73 13.90 -47.19
N TYR A 108 -19.91 14.47 -45.98
CA TYR A 108 -18.80 14.69 -45.04
C TYR A 108 -18.14 13.37 -44.64
N ARG A 109 -18.93 12.36 -44.24
CA ARG A 109 -18.41 11.04 -43.88
C ARG A 109 -17.65 10.37 -45.01
N LYS A 110 -18.23 10.37 -46.22
CA LYS A 110 -17.60 9.79 -47.42
C LYS A 110 -16.28 10.52 -47.72
N GLY A 111 -16.26 11.85 -47.60
CA GLY A 111 -15.05 12.64 -47.77
C GLY A 111 -13.95 12.30 -46.77
N ILE A 112 -14.26 12.26 -45.47
CA ILE A 112 -13.28 11.90 -44.42
C ILE A 112 -12.79 10.45 -44.59
N ARG A 113 -13.69 9.51 -44.91
CA ARG A 113 -13.32 8.12 -45.19
C ARG A 113 -12.36 8.03 -46.39
N TRP A 114 -12.59 8.84 -47.42
CA TRP A 114 -11.77 8.85 -48.61
C TRP A 114 -10.39 9.50 -48.38
N ILE A 115 -10.34 10.62 -47.66
CA ILE A 115 -9.09 11.29 -47.24
C ILE A 115 -8.22 10.34 -46.39
N THR A 116 -8.83 9.62 -45.46
CA THR A 116 -8.10 8.74 -44.53
C THR A 116 -7.81 7.35 -45.11
N ARG A 117 -8.26 7.05 -46.34
CA ARG A 117 -8.19 5.72 -46.99
C ARG A 117 -8.80 4.61 -46.13
N GLY A 118 -9.91 4.91 -45.44
CA GLY A 118 -10.61 3.95 -44.57
C GLY A 118 -10.01 3.77 -43.17
N ARG A 119 -8.84 4.34 -42.86
CA ARG A 119 -8.24 4.26 -41.50
C ARG A 119 -9.16 4.79 -40.40
N VAL A 120 -9.99 5.77 -40.72
CA VAL A 120 -10.97 6.35 -39.78
C VAL A 120 -12.00 5.33 -39.29
N GLU A 121 -12.22 4.22 -39.99
CA GLU A 121 -13.17 3.17 -39.58
C GLU A 121 -12.66 2.39 -38.36
N GLN A 122 -11.35 2.34 -38.14
CA GLN A 122 -10.74 1.69 -36.97
C GLN A 122 -11.15 2.35 -35.66
N LEU A 123 -11.51 3.65 -35.69
CA LEU A 123 -11.99 4.39 -34.51
C LEU A 123 -13.23 3.77 -33.87
N ARG A 124 -14.04 3.03 -34.65
CA ARG A 124 -15.21 2.30 -34.16
C ARG A 124 -14.86 1.31 -33.06
N TRP A 125 -13.67 0.70 -33.14
CA TRP A 125 -13.20 -0.31 -32.20
C TRP A 125 -12.16 0.25 -31.24
N VAL A 126 -11.27 1.12 -31.71
CA VAL A 126 -10.18 1.69 -30.89
C VAL A 126 -10.72 2.51 -29.72
N ILE A 127 -11.70 3.38 -29.95
CA ILE A 127 -12.26 4.24 -28.88
C ILE A 127 -12.89 3.42 -27.75
N PRO A 128 -13.87 2.52 -27.99
CA PRO A 128 -14.46 1.74 -26.90
C PRO A 128 -13.46 0.79 -26.24
N LEU A 129 -12.54 0.18 -27.01
CA LEU A 129 -11.50 -0.66 -26.45
C LEU A 129 -10.58 0.13 -25.51
N SER A 130 -10.17 1.33 -25.92
CA SER A 130 -9.30 2.19 -25.12
C SER A 130 -9.97 2.69 -23.83
N LEU A 131 -11.30 2.89 -23.84
CA LEU A 131 -12.08 3.24 -22.64
C LEU A 131 -12.17 2.08 -21.64
N LEU A 132 -12.06 0.83 -22.09
CA LEU A 132 -12.02 -0.35 -21.23
C LEU A 132 -10.64 -0.51 -20.55
N PHE A 133 -9.56 -0.13 -21.24
CA PHE A 133 -8.20 -0.14 -20.66
C PHE A 133 -7.97 0.93 -19.59
N PHE A 134 -8.74 2.02 -19.63
CA PHE A 134 -8.64 3.12 -18.66
C PHE A 134 -8.88 2.70 -17.19
N PRO A 135 -9.99 2.01 -16.82
CA PRO A 135 -10.19 1.53 -15.45
C PRO A 135 -9.20 0.43 -15.04
N LEU A 136 -8.74 -0.39 -16.00
CA LEU A 136 -7.74 -1.43 -15.75
C LEU A 136 -6.40 -0.81 -15.32
N PHE A 137 -5.96 0.26 -15.99
CA PHE A 137 -4.75 0.99 -15.62
C PHE A 137 -4.85 1.61 -14.22
N GLY A 138 -6.00 2.21 -13.88
CA GLY A 138 -6.25 2.74 -12.54
C GLY A 138 -6.20 1.67 -11.45
N LEU A 139 -6.76 0.49 -11.72
CA LEU A 139 -6.71 -0.66 -10.80
C LEU A 139 -5.29 -1.19 -10.61
N VAL A 140 -4.52 -1.34 -11.70
CA VAL A 140 -3.11 -1.75 -11.65
C VAL A 140 -2.26 -0.75 -10.86
N TYR A 141 -2.44 0.56 -11.11
CA TYR A 141 -1.76 1.61 -10.36
C TYR A 141 -2.09 1.54 -8.87
N PHE A 142 -3.37 1.41 -8.52
CA PHE A 142 -3.81 1.30 -7.13
C PHE A 142 -3.20 0.09 -6.43
N LEU A 143 -3.18 -1.07 -7.08
CA LEU A 143 -2.59 -2.30 -6.54
C LEU A 143 -1.08 -2.15 -6.34
N ALA A 144 -0.35 -1.69 -7.37
CA ALA A 144 1.09 -1.48 -7.30
C ALA A 144 1.43 -0.53 -6.15
N PHE A 145 0.78 0.63 -6.10
CA PHE A 145 1.02 1.63 -5.06
C PHE A 145 0.66 1.15 -3.66
N SER A 146 -0.46 0.43 -3.49
CA SER A 146 -0.85 -0.16 -2.20
C SER A 146 0.21 -1.16 -1.69
N LEU A 147 0.76 -1.97 -2.59
CA LEU A 147 1.85 -2.91 -2.27
C LEU A 147 3.14 -2.19 -1.87
N LEU A 148 3.51 -1.12 -2.58
CA LEU A 148 4.70 -0.32 -2.25
C LEU A 148 4.52 0.43 -0.91
N ASN A 149 3.35 1.02 -0.67
CA ASN A 149 3.09 1.82 0.53
C ASN A 149 2.94 1.01 1.81
N ARG A 150 2.52 -0.26 1.72
CA ARG A 150 2.54 -1.18 2.89
C ARG A 150 3.93 -1.26 3.54
N ARG A 151 4.99 -0.95 2.80
CA ARG A 151 6.38 -0.94 3.32
C ARG A 151 6.79 0.38 3.96
N LEU A 152 6.18 1.49 3.56
CA LEU A 152 6.56 2.86 3.94
C LEU A 152 5.82 3.37 5.20
N SER A 153 4.63 2.84 5.50
CA SER A 153 3.84 3.25 6.66
C SER A 153 4.27 2.58 7.97
N LYS A 154 5.55 2.66 8.31
CA LYS A 154 5.98 2.43 9.69
C LYS A 154 6.43 3.77 10.24
N THR A 155 5.63 4.34 11.14
CA THR A 155 6.09 5.41 12.02
C THR A 155 7.42 4.99 12.61
N GLN A 156 8.51 5.62 12.17
CA GLN A 156 9.82 5.30 12.67
C GLN A 156 9.87 5.70 14.14
N PHE A 157 10.18 4.73 14.99
CA PHE A 157 10.44 5.01 16.39
C PHE A 157 11.70 5.87 16.48
N VAL A 158 11.55 7.11 16.94
CA VAL A 158 12.67 8.06 16.95
C VAL A 158 13.49 7.93 18.24
N ARG A 159 12.84 7.87 19.42
CA ARG A 159 13.49 7.76 20.74
C ARG A 159 12.48 7.51 21.87
N GLY A 160 12.95 7.00 23.02
CA GLY A 160 12.20 6.88 24.27
C GLY A 160 11.96 5.44 24.70
N ALA A 161 10.87 5.19 25.43
CA ALA A 161 10.40 3.84 25.72
C ALA A 161 9.52 3.35 24.56
N ASP A 162 9.85 2.18 24.01
CA ASP A 162 9.04 1.54 22.96
C ASP A 162 8.16 0.43 23.56
N LEU A 163 6.92 0.33 23.08
CA LEU A 163 5.98 -0.69 23.49
C LEU A 163 6.06 -1.86 22.52
N LEU A 164 6.85 -2.88 22.87
CA LEU A 164 6.98 -4.08 22.05
C LEU A 164 5.88 -5.10 22.35
N PRO A 165 5.31 -5.75 21.31
CA PRO A 165 4.49 -6.94 21.51
C PRO A 165 5.25 -8.02 22.29
N PHE A 166 4.56 -8.66 23.25
CA PHE A 166 5.17 -9.65 24.17
C PHE A 166 6.02 -10.71 23.44
N LYS A 167 5.55 -11.22 22.30
CA LYS A 167 6.28 -12.22 21.49
C LYS A 167 7.64 -11.70 21.00
N ARG A 168 7.72 -10.43 20.59
CA ARG A 168 8.97 -9.81 20.11
C ARG A 168 9.91 -9.53 21.27
N MET A 169 9.40 -9.00 22.37
CA MET A 169 10.19 -8.79 23.59
C MET A 169 10.79 -10.11 24.10
N LYS A 170 9.96 -11.16 24.20
CA LYS A 170 10.42 -12.49 24.59
C LYS A 170 11.51 -13.00 23.65
N ALA A 171 11.31 -12.92 22.33
CA ALA A 171 12.30 -13.38 21.36
C ALA A 171 13.63 -12.61 21.45
N ALA A 172 13.60 -11.30 21.76
CA ALA A 172 14.80 -10.51 21.95
C ALA A 172 15.57 -10.91 23.22
N LEU A 173 14.86 -11.16 24.32
CA LEU A 173 15.47 -11.65 25.56
C LEU A 173 16.01 -13.07 25.40
N ASP A 174 15.24 -13.98 24.79
CA ASP A 174 15.67 -15.34 24.49
C ASP A 174 16.91 -15.36 23.58
N LYS A 175 17.02 -14.42 22.64
CA LYS A 175 18.24 -14.26 21.82
C LYS A 175 19.44 -13.86 22.68
N THR A 176 19.26 -12.90 23.59
CA THR A 176 20.33 -12.43 24.48
C THR A 176 20.79 -13.53 25.44
N ILE A 177 19.84 -14.31 25.97
CA ILE A 177 20.13 -15.47 26.81
C ILE A 177 20.96 -16.51 26.05
N LYS A 178 20.62 -16.80 24.79
CA LYS A 178 21.41 -17.74 23.97
C LYS A 178 22.84 -17.28 23.73
N GLU A 179 23.05 -15.97 23.63
CA GLU A 179 24.40 -15.39 23.53
C GLU A 179 25.16 -15.59 24.84
N GLU A 180 24.53 -15.33 26.00
CA GLU A 180 25.14 -15.60 27.31
C GLU A 180 25.36 -17.11 27.58
N GLU A 181 24.46 -17.99 27.12
CA GLU A 181 24.59 -19.45 27.22
C GLU A 181 25.74 -19.98 26.36
N ALA A 182 26.06 -19.32 25.25
CA ALA A 182 27.22 -19.69 24.41
C ALA A 182 28.54 -19.42 25.14
N ASP A 183 28.60 -18.33 25.92
CA ASP A 183 29.77 -17.98 26.73
C ASP A 183 29.84 -18.81 28.02
N ASN A 184 28.69 -19.17 28.59
CA ASN A 184 28.58 -20.00 29.79
C ASN A 184 27.51 -21.11 29.62
N PRO A 185 27.92 -22.32 29.20
CA PRO A 185 26.99 -23.44 28.98
C PRO A 185 26.24 -23.92 30.24
N LEU A 186 26.69 -23.53 31.43
CA LEU A 186 26.04 -23.87 32.71
C LEU A 186 25.03 -22.80 33.16
N LEU A 187 24.81 -21.76 32.35
CA LEU A 187 23.86 -20.70 32.67
C LEU A 187 22.43 -21.26 32.69
N VAL A 188 21.74 -21.08 33.82
CA VAL A 188 20.31 -21.34 33.93
C VAL A 188 19.57 -20.01 34.15
N PRO A 189 18.81 -19.52 33.15
CA PRO A 189 18.16 -18.21 33.24
C PRO A 189 17.00 -18.22 34.23
N LEU A 190 16.93 -17.18 35.07
CA LEU A 190 15.84 -16.98 36.01
C LEU A 190 14.57 -16.51 35.29
N ARG A 191 13.39 -16.87 35.81
CA ARG A 191 12.12 -16.60 35.13
C ARG A 191 11.17 -15.76 35.97
N LEU A 192 10.57 -14.76 35.35
CA LEU A 192 9.42 -14.01 35.85
C LEU A 192 8.18 -14.40 35.04
N GLY A 193 7.43 -15.37 35.53
CA GLY A 193 6.29 -15.94 34.82
C GLY A 193 6.73 -16.60 33.51
N LYS A 194 6.29 -16.04 32.36
CA LYS A 194 6.60 -16.57 31.02
C LYS A 194 7.89 -15.99 30.41
N LEU A 195 8.55 -15.08 31.11
CA LEU A 195 9.74 -14.37 30.66
C LEU A 195 10.97 -14.96 31.33
N SER A 196 11.96 -15.36 30.54
CA SER A 196 13.31 -15.63 31.04
C SER A 196 14.10 -14.34 31.05
N LEU A 197 14.88 -14.12 32.10
CA LEU A 197 15.74 -12.95 32.24
C LEU A 197 17.18 -13.33 31.86
N PRO A 198 17.84 -12.50 31.04
CA PRO A 198 19.30 -12.55 30.90
C PRO A 198 19.97 -12.37 32.26
N ASP A 199 21.14 -12.97 32.42
CA ASP A 199 21.84 -13.01 33.69
C ASP A 199 22.22 -11.61 34.17
N PHE A 200 22.70 -10.74 33.27
CA PHE A 200 23.00 -9.34 33.61
C PHE A 200 21.78 -8.57 34.12
N VAL A 201 20.56 -8.89 33.65
CA VAL A 201 19.32 -8.26 34.12
C VAL A 201 18.98 -8.76 35.52
N SER A 202 19.13 -10.06 35.74
CA SER A 202 18.81 -10.70 37.02
C SER A 202 19.62 -10.12 38.19
N ARG A 203 20.85 -9.68 37.94
CA ARG A 203 21.74 -9.05 38.93
C ARG A 203 21.43 -7.58 39.24
N ARG A 204 20.58 -6.90 38.46
CA ARG A 204 20.30 -5.45 38.58
C ARG A 204 19.15 -5.09 39.54
N HIS A 205 18.69 -6.05 40.33
CA HIS A 205 17.47 -5.97 41.15
C HIS A 205 16.20 -5.78 40.32
N VAL A 206 15.07 -6.28 40.84
CA VAL A 206 13.76 -6.19 40.18
C VAL A 206 12.75 -5.61 41.16
N LEU A 207 12.04 -4.58 40.71
CA LEU A 207 10.91 -3.99 41.44
C LEU A 207 9.59 -4.50 40.85
N VAL A 208 8.81 -5.23 41.65
CA VAL A 208 7.48 -5.74 41.25
C VAL A 208 6.39 -4.90 41.89
N LEU A 209 5.73 -4.05 41.09
CA LEU A 209 4.64 -3.18 41.53
C LEU A 209 3.27 -3.78 41.19
N GLY A 210 2.28 -3.57 42.06
CA GLY A 210 0.91 -3.99 41.82
C GLY A 210 0.02 -3.85 43.06
N THR A 211 -1.29 -3.81 42.88
CA THR A 211 -2.28 -3.74 43.98
C THR A 211 -2.40 -5.08 44.73
N SER A 212 -3.16 -5.11 45.82
CA SER A 212 -3.54 -6.37 46.47
C SER A 212 -4.33 -7.23 45.48
N GLY A 213 -4.03 -8.54 45.42
CA GLY A 213 -4.67 -9.46 44.46
C GLY A 213 -4.10 -9.45 43.04
N ALA A 214 -3.20 -8.52 42.68
CA ALA A 214 -2.62 -8.44 41.32
C ALA A 214 -1.64 -9.60 40.96
N GLY A 215 -1.44 -10.56 41.86
CA GLY A 215 -0.59 -11.73 41.61
C GLY A 215 0.90 -11.54 41.91
N LYS A 216 1.29 -10.52 42.68
CA LYS A 216 2.71 -10.32 43.10
C LYS A 216 3.30 -11.56 43.78
N SER A 217 2.60 -12.15 44.74
CA SER A 217 3.04 -13.37 45.43
C SER A 217 3.17 -14.55 44.45
N ILE A 218 2.26 -14.68 43.47
CA ILE A 218 2.34 -15.73 42.45
C ILE A 218 3.59 -15.54 41.57
N CYS A 219 3.88 -14.30 41.18
CA CYS A 219 5.08 -13.96 40.42
C CYS A 219 6.36 -14.34 41.18
N LEU A 220 6.46 -13.97 42.46
CA LEU A 220 7.61 -14.28 43.31
C LEU A 220 7.75 -15.78 43.59
N ASN A 221 6.63 -16.50 43.79
CA ASN A 221 6.67 -17.96 43.93
C ASN A 221 7.28 -18.63 42.69
N ASN A 222 6.86 -18.23 41.49
CA ASN A 222 7.43 -18.77 40.24
C ASN A 222 8.93 -18.45 40.10
N TYR A 223 9.34 -17.26 40.54
CA TYR A 223 10.74 -16.86 40.55
C TYR A 223 11.57 -17.73 41.50
N LEU A 224 11.09 -17.95 42.74
CA LEU A 224 11.75 -18.82 43.72
C LEU A 224 11.86 -20.27 43.22
N THR A 225 10.82 -20.82 42.58
CA THR A 225 10.89 -22.15 41.95
C THR A 225 11.99 -22.22 40.90
N THR A 226 12.16 -21.18 40.10
CA THR A 226 13.21 -21.15 39.06
C THR A 226 14.60 -20.98 39.67
N LEU A 227 14.72 -20.21 40.76
CA LEU A 227 15.96 -20.07 41.51
C LEU A 227 16.42 -21.41 42.08
N LYS A 228 15.49 -22.20 42.65
CA LYS A 228 15.77 -23.56 43.11
C LYS A 228 16.27 -24.46 41.98
N ALA A 229 15.60 -24.42 40.83
CA ALA A 229 16.04 -25.17 39.66
C ALA A 229 17.47 -24.76 39.27
N ARG A 230 17.79 -23.46 39.24
CA ARG A 230 19.16 -22.97 38.95
C ARG A 230 20.21 -23.53 39.92
N ARG A 231 19.90 -23.66 41.22
CA ARG A 231 20.82 -24.24 42.22
C ARG A 231 21.23 -25.68 41.90
N LEU A 232 20.37 -26.47 41.27
CA LEU A 232 20.66 -27.88 40.95
C LEU A 232 21.67 -28.05 39.80
N PHE A 233 21.75 -27.06 38.91
CA PHE A 233 22.53 -27.17 37.66
C PHE A 233 23.75 -26.25 37.63
N ALA A 234 23.74 -25.15 38.39
CA ALA A 234 24.85 -24.22 38.43
C ALA A 234 25.87 -24.61 39.51
N ALA A 235 27.15 -24.48 39.20
CA ALA A 235 28.24 -24.57 40.20
C ALA A 235 28.18 -23.43 41.24
N GLU A 236 27.37 -22.39 40.99
CA GLU A 236 27.19 -21.24 41.87
C GLU A 236 26.19 -21.54 43.01
N ILE A 237 26.66 -21.34 44.24
CA ILE A 237 25.82 -21.40 45.45
C ILE A 237 24.89 -20.17 45.48
N ASN A 238 23.70 -20.29 44.92
CA ASN A 238 22.71 -19.21 44.90
C ASN A 238 21.92 -19.15 46.21
N LYS A 239 22.46 -18.58 47.29
CA LYS A 239 21.70 -18.38 48.54
C LYS A 239 20.63 -17.30 48.35
N CYS A 240 19.50 -17.46 49.04
CA CYS A 240 18.39 -16.51 49.00
C CYS A 240 17.91 -16.25 50.41
N VAL A 241 17.74 -14.97 50.75
CA VAL A 241 17.10 -14.54 51.99
C VAL A 241 15.71 -14.05 51.62
N VAL A 242 14.69 -14.65 52.22
CA VAL A 242 13.29 -14.32 51.95
C VAL A 242 12.68 -13.69 53.19
N TYR A 243 12.27 -12.43 53.08
CA TYR A 243 11.45 -11.76 54.09
C TYR A 243 10.00 -12.17 53.90
N ASP A 244 9.58 -13.22 54.61
CA ASP A 244 8.24 -13.78 54.51
C ASP A 244 7.38 -13.41 55.72
N THR A 245 6.62 -12.32 55.60
CA THR A 245 5.75 -11.84 56.68
C THR A 245 4.56 -12.75 56.97
N LYS A 246 4.16 -13.61 56.01
CA LYS A 246 2.96 -14.46 56.11
C LYS A 246 3.29 -15.95 56.28
N GLY A 247 4.54 -16.34 56.10
CA GLY A 247 4.96 -17.74 56.06
C GLY A 247 4.54 -18.48 54.78
N GLU A 248 4.02 -17.79 53.76
CA GLU A 248 3.54 -18.41 52.51
C GLU A 248 4.68 -19.03 51.71
N PHE A 249 5.81 -18.32 51.60
CA PHE A 249 6.98 -18.77 50.87
C PHE A 249 7.69 -19.87 51.65
N CYS A 250 7.84 -19.71 52.97
CA CYS A 250 8.39 -20.76 53.83
C CYS A 250 7.57 -22.05 53.71
N ALA A 251 6.24 -21.98 53.75
CA ALA A 251 5.39 -23.17 53.63
C ALA A 251 5.54 -23.90 52.28
N LYS A 252 5.80 -23.18 51.19
CA LYS A 252 5.90 -23.75 49.83
C LYS A 252 7.32 -24.15 49.42
N HIS A 253 8.32 -23.42 49.91
CA HIS A 253 9.68 -23.47 49.41
C HIS A 253 10.72 -23.93 50.43
N PHE A 254 10.35 -24.21 51.68
CA PHE A 254 11.30 -24.72 52.66
C PHE A 254 11.83 -26.11 52.28
N GLU A 255 13.15 -26.26 52.31
CA GLU A 255 13.88 -27.51 52.11
C GLU A 255 14.71 -27.87 53.34
N GLN A 256 15.06 -29.15 53.48
CA GLN A 256 15.92 -29.60 54.57
C GLN A 256 17.30 -28.93 54.46
N GLY A 257 17.68 -28.15 55.48
CA GLY A 257 18.90 -27.36 55.50
C GLY A 257 18.68 -25.85 55.34
N ASP A 258 17.48 -25.41 54.99
CA ASP A 258 17.13 -23.99 55.04
C ASP A 258 17.06 -23.50 56.51
N LEU A 259 17.48 -22.26 56.72
CA LEU A 259 17.47 -21.61 58.03
C LEU A 259 16.21 -20.74 58.16
N ILE A 260 15.50 -20.89 59.28
CA ILE A 260 14.36 -20.04 59.64
C ILE A 260 14.81 -19.14 60.77
N TYR A 261 14.56 -17.84 60.64
CA TYR A 261 14.76 -16.87 61.70
C TYR A 261 13.41 -16.25 62.07
N TYR A 262 12.74 -16.84 63.05
CA TYR A 262 11.48 -16.34 63.59
C TYR A 262 11.35 -16.73 65.06
N PRO A 263 11.37 -15.79 66.02
CA PRO A 263 11.49 -16.09 67.45
C PRO A 263 10.35 -16.94 68.03
N PHE A 264 9.22 -17.01 67.33
CA PHE A 264 8.06 -17.79 67.74
C PHE A 264 7.89 -19.10 66.93
N ASP A 265 8.79 -19.43 65.99
CA ASP A 265 8.82 -20.74 65.33
C ASP A 265 9.74 -21.68 66.11
N ARG A 266 9.25 -22.88 66.45
CA ARG A 266 10.06 -23.93 67.07
C ARG A 266 11.23 -24.38 66.18
N ARG A 267 11.11 -24.25 64.85
CA ARG A 267 12.15 -24.58 63.86
C ARG A 267 13.19 -23.47 63.71
N SER A 268 13.00 -22.33 64.37
CA SER A 268 13.90 -21.19 64.22
C SER A 268 15.31 -21.53 64.70
N THR A 269 16.29 -21.14 63.92
CA THR A 269 17.69 -21.15 64.32
C THR A 269 17.89 -20.10 65.42
N PRO A 270 18.50 -20.46 66.56
CA PRO A 270 18.89 -19.49 67.58
C PRO A 270 19.86 -18.47 66.98
N TRP A 271 19.56 -17.19 67.11
CA TRP A 271 20.40 -16.12 66.61
C TRP A 271 20.49 -15.00 67.63
N SER A 272 21.69 -14.43 67.75
CA SER A 272 22.01 -13.28 68.58
C SER A 272 23.07 -12.49 67.83
N PHE A 273 23.01 -11.16 67.93
CA PHE A 273 24.05 -10.28 67.37
C PHE A 273 25.45 -10.64 67.88
N PHE A 274 25.57 -11.19 69.08
CA PHE A 274 26.86 -11.59 69.66
C PHE A 274 27.42 -12.92 69.13
N ASN A 275 26.68 -13.63 68.26
CA ASN A 275 27.09 -14.93 67.70
C ASN A 275 27.71 -14.81 66.30
N GLU A 276 27.98 -13.60 65.82
CA GLU A 276 28.61 -13.27 64.53
C GLU A 276 30.06 -12.84 64.71
#